data_AF-A0A2D7HQ95-F1
#
_entry.id   AF-A0A2D7HQ95-F1
#
_cell.length_a   1.000
_cell.length_b   1.000
_cell.length_c   1.000
_cell.angle_alpha   90.00
_cell.angle_beta   90.00
_cell.angle_gamma   90.00
#
_symmetry.space_group_name_H-M   'P 1'
#
loop_
_entity.id
_entity.type
_entity.pdbx_description
1 polymer ?
#
loop_
_entity_poly.entity_id
_entity_poly.type
_entity_poly.pdbx_seq_one_letter_code
_entity_poly.pdbx_strand_id
1 'polypeptide(L)'
;MKIINLYITIFLVSFNFQFKALSSDKNKNEIDQIYDEKNYAGPMGMGLVKSFKTKVKIICHYNTVNGYEKLVLDNTQNCPKNISE
;
A
#
# COMPACT_ATOMS: atom_id res chain seq x y z
N MET A 1 -47.25 1.56 -16.60
CA MET A 1 -46.79 0.78 -15.43
C MET A 1 -45.72 -0.27 -15.78
N LYS A 2 -45.86 -1.06 -16.86
CA LYS A 2 -44.86 -2.08 -17.27
C LYS A 2 -43.47 -1.52 -17.63
N ILE A 3 -43.42 -0.34 -18.25
CA ILE A 3 -42.17 0.31 -18.70
C ILE A 3 -41.29 0.76 -17.53
N ILE A 4 -41.91 1.23 -16.43
CA ILE A 4 -41.20 1.67 -15.22
C ILE A 4 -40.50 0.48 -14.55
N ASN A 5 -41.20 -0.67 -14.46
CA ASN A 5 -40.64 -1.89 -13.89
C ASN A 5 -39.46 -2.43 -14.72
N LEU A 6 -39.47 -2.24 -16.05
CA LEU A 6 -38.36 -2.61 -16.93
C LEU A 6 -37.11 -1.74 -16.68
N TYR A 7 -37.30 -0.45 -16.40
CA TYR A 7 -36.19 0.45 -16.10
C TYR A 7 -35.54 0.14 -14.73
N ILE A 8 -36.38 -0.20 -13.74
CA ILE A 8 -35.92 -0.59 -12.40
C ILE A 8 -35.08 -1.87 -12.46
N THR A 9 -35.49 -2.86 -13.24
CA THR A 9 -34.71 -4.10 -13.38
C THR A 9 -33.37 -3.87 -14.07
N ILE A 10 -33.31 -3.03 -15.11
CA ILE A 10 -32.04 -2.69 -15.79
C ILE A 10 -31.08 -1.95 -14.85
N PHE A 11 -31.59 -1.03 -14.04
CA PHE A 11 -30.80 -0.29 -13.07
C PHE A 11 -30.20 -1.20 -11.99
N LEU A 12 -30.99 -2.14 -11.46
CA LEU A 12 -30.54 -3.09 -10.44
C LEU A 12 -29.45 -4.05 -10.95
N VAL A 13 -29.56 -4.53 -12.19
CA VAL A 13 -28.53 -5.41 -12.78
C VAL A 13 -27.22 -4.66 -13.00
N SER A 14 -27.29 -3.41 -13.46
CA SER A 14 -26.11 -2.56 -13.70
C SER A 14 -25.38 -2.18 -12.40
N PHE A 15 -26.12 -1.92 -11.32
CA PHE A 15 -25.54 -1.55 -10.01
C PHE A 15 -24.75 -2.70 -9.37
N ASN A 16 -25.25 -3.94 -9.49
CA ASN A 16 -24.56 -5.12 -8.95
C ASN A 16 -23.28 -5.49 -9.73
N PHE A 17 -23.13 -5.02 -10.97
CA PHE A 17 -21.97 -5.33 -11.80
C PHE A 17 -20.72 -4.52 -11.41
N GLN A 18 -20.88 -3.26 -10.98
CA GLN A 18 -19.78 -2.37 -10.60
C GLN A 18 -19.03 -2.83 -9.33
N PHE A 19 -19.69 -3.57 -8.43
CA PHE A 19 -19.07 -4.01 -7.18
C PHE A 19 -18.01 -5.12 -7.35
N LYS A 20 -18.07 -5.92 -8.42
CA LYS A 20 -17.07 -6.99 -8.63
C LYS A 20 -15.70 -6.46 -9.05
N ALA A 21 -15.64 -5.31 -9.72
CA ALA A 21 -14.40 -4.77 -10.28
C ALA A 21 -13.51 -4.04 -9.26
N LEU A 22 -14.02 -3.70 -8.07
CA LEU A 22 -13.25 -3.08 -6.98
C LEU A 22 -12.62 -4.12 -6.03
N SER A 23 -12.48 -5.37 -6.48
CA SER A 23 -11.77 -6.42 -5.73
C SER A 23 -10.38 -6.65 -6.33
N SER A 24 -9.71 -5.57 -6.74
CA SER A 24 -8.31 -5.65 -7.17
C SER A 24 -7.42 -5.58 -5.94
N ASP A 25 -6.85 -6.75 -5.61
CA ASP A 25 -5.60 -6.96 -4.90
C ASP A 25 -5.36 -6.08 -3.66
N LYS A 26 -5.82 -6.58 -2.52
CA LYS A 26 -4.93 -6.63 -1.35
C LYS A 26 -5.05 -8.00 -0.76
N ASN A 27 -4.01 -8.80 -0.90
CA ASN A 27 -3.65 -9.83 0.05
C ASN A 27 -3.60 -9.18 1.45
N LYS A 28 -4.77 -9.11 2.11
CA LYS A 28 -5.03 -8.35 3.34
C LYS A 28 -5.26 -9.32 4.50
N ASN A 29 -4.57 -10.46 4.47
CA ASN A 29 -4.71 -11.56 5.43
C ASN A 29 -3.38 -12.15 5.91
N GLU A 30 -2.27 -11.44 5.80
CA GLU A 30 -1.30 -11.49 6.89
C GLU A 30 -1.49 -10.22 7.69
N ILE A 31 -1.88 -10.38 8.94
CA ILE A 31 -1.63 -9.36 9.96
C ILE A 31 -0.11 -9.24 9.97
N ASP A 32 0.42 -8.36 9.11
CA ASP A 32 1.82 -7.96 9.13
C ASP A 32 2.01 -7.27 10.47
N GLN A 33 2.30 -8.06 11.50
CA GLN A 33 2.71 -7.55 12.78
C GLN A 33 3.95 -6.71 12.49
N ILE A 34 3.78 -5.40 12.60
CA ILE A 34 4.82 -4.42 12.36
C ILE A 34 5.73 -4.47 13.58
N TYR A 35 6.98 -4.86 13.36
CA TYR A 35 8.01 -4.91 14.38
C TYR A 35 9.07 -3.85 14.10
N ASP A 36 9.75 -3.41 15.17
CA ASP A 36 10.91 -2.53 15.10
C ASP A 36 10.66 -1.26 14.25
N GLU A 37 9.52 -0.62 14.45
CA GLU A 37 9.25 0.68 13.83
C GLU A 37 10.28 1.70 14.30
N LYS A 38 11.03 2.26 13.35
CA LYS A 38 12.00 3.31 13.59
C LYS A 38 11.70 4.49 12.69
N ASN A 39 11.61 5.66 13.31
CA ASN A 39 11.49 6.92 12.61
C ASN A 39 12.86 7.60 12.61
N TYR A 40 13.17 8.22 11.48
CA TYR A 40 14.45 8.84 11.20
C TYR A 40 14.21 10.25 10.70
N ALA A 41 15.09 11.18 11.08
CA ALA A 41 15.14 12.50 10.51
C ALA A 41 16.44 12.60 9.72
N GLY A 42 16.35 12.45 8.41
CA GLY A 42 17.51 12.59 7.55
C GLY A 42 17.96 14.06 7.43
N PRO A 43 19.21 14.31 7.02
CA PRO A 43 19.73 15.66 6.87
C PRO A 43 18.86 16.45 5.90
N MET A 44 18.45 17.66 6.31
CA MET A 44 17.54 18.54 5.55
C MET A 44 16.15 17.91 5.23
N GLY A 45 15.71 16.91 5.99
CA GLY A 45 14.43 16.24 5.76
C GLY A 45 14.44 15.22 4.61
N MET A 46 15.63 14.86 4.11
CA MET A 46 15.84 13.87 3.06
C MET A 46 16.61 12.66 3.57
N GLY A 47 16.33 11.48 3.01
CA GLY A 47 16.90 10.19 3.39
C GLY A 47 15.86 9.26 3.99
N LEU A 48 16.31 8.22 4.68
CA LEU A 48 15.42 7.29 5.38
C LEU A 48 14.57 8.06 6.39
N VAL A 49 13.25 7.89 6.34
CA VAL A 49 12.28 8.53 7.25
C VAL A 49 11.61 7.53 8.17
N LYS A 50 11.34 6.33 7.67
CA LYS A 50 10.68 5.28 8.43
C LYS A 50 11.16 3.92 7.97
N SER A 51 11.44 3.03 8.91
CA SER A 51 11.63 1.61 8.60
C SER A 51 10.80 0.76 9.53
N PHE A 52 10.29 -0.35 9.03
CA PHE A 52 9.64 -1.35 9.86
C PHE A 52 9.81 -2.74 9.27
N LYS A 53 9.84 -3.72 10.15
CA LYS A 53 9.95 -5.14 9.79
C LYS A 53 8.58 -5.80 9.83
N THR A 54 8.38 -6.70 8.90
CA THR A 54 7.31 -7.71 8.90
C THR A 54 7.98 -9.07 9.10
N LYS A 55 7.21 -10.16 9.22
CA LYS A 55 7.79 -11.50 9.41
C LYS A 55 8.77 -11.88 8.29
N VAL A 56 8.44 -11.50 7.05
CA VAL A 56 9.15 -11.92 5.84
C VAL A 56 10.02 -10.82 5.23
N LYS A 57 9.65 -9.55 5.42
CA LYS A 57 10.27 -8.43 4.69
C LYS A 57 10.56 -7.25 5.61
N ILE A 58 11.58 -6.47 5.28
CA ILE A 58 11.79 -5.14 5.83
C ILE A 58 11.32 -4.10 4.82
N ILE A 59 10.61 -3.09 5.31
CA ILE A 59 10.08 -1.99 4.51
C ILE A 59 10.77 -0.71 4.96
N CYS A 60 11.32 0.00 4.00
CA CYS A 60 12.11 1.21 4.20
C CYS A 60 11.48 2.33 3.38
N HIS A 61 11.18 3.43 4.04
CA HIS A 61 10.57 4.62 3.45
C HIS A 61 11.58 5.75 3.45
N TYR A 62 11.78 6.35 2.29
CA TYR A 62 12.74 7.42 2.05
C TYR A 62 12.03 8.66 1.53
N ASN A 63 12.55 9.81 1.94
CA ASN A 63 12.21 11.08 1.34
C ASN A 63 13.39 11.54 0.47
N THR A 64 13.14 11.80 -0.81
CA THR A 64 14.15 12.18 -1.79
C THR A 64 13.81 13.55 -2.39
N VAL A 65 14.73 14.12 -3.17
CA VAL A 65 14.46 15.35 -3.94
C VAL A 65 13.29 15.19 -4.91
N ASN A 66 13.06 13.96 -5.38
CA ASN A 66 12.03 13.63 -6.35
C ASN A 66 10.72 13.21 -5.67
N GLY A 67 10.66 13.21 -4.33
CA GLY A 67 9.51 12.83 -3.53
C GLY A 67 9.74 11.56 -2.72
N TYR A 68 8.68 10.79 -2.50
CA TYR A 68 8.69 9.66 -1.57
C TYR A 68 9.02 8.34 -2.27
N GLU A 69 9.99 7.61 -1.75
CA GLU A 69 10.42 6.31 -2.28
C GLU A 69 10.27 5.20 -1.24
N LYS A 70 9.95 3.99 -1.71
CA LYS A 70 9.78 2.79 -0.88
C LYS A 70 10.70 1.69 -1.39
N LEU A 71 11.51 1.16 -0.49
CA LEU A 71 12.33 -0.02 -0.71
C LEU A 71 11.81 -1.17 0.14
N VAL A 72 11.72 -2.36 -0.45
CA VAL A 72 11.30 -3.58 0.23
C VAL A 72 12.42 -4.60 0.07
N LEU A 73 13.00 -5.04 1.18
CA LEU A 73 14.06 -6.06 1.18
C LEU A 73 13.61 -7.27 2.00
N ASP A 74 14.36 -8.36 1.88
CA ASP A 74 14.20 -9.53 2.76
C ASP A 74 14.61 -9.17 4.20
N ASN A 75 13.96 -9.80 5.19
CA ASN A 75 14.15 -9.51 6.61
C ASN A 75 15.57 -9.77 7.15
N THR A 76 16.45 -10.37 6.33
CA THR A 76 17.88 -10.57 6.66
C THR A 76 18.72 -9.31 6.46
N GLN A 77 18.22 -8.32 5.72
CA GLN A 77 18.95 -7.09 5.40
C GLN A 77 18.42 -5.90 6.22
N ASN A 78 19.26 -4.92 6.49
CA ASN A 78 18.86 -3.65 7.10
C ASN A 78 18.57 -2.61 6.01
N CYS A 79 17.69 -1.65 6.32
CA CYS A 79 17.47 -0.51 5.43
C CYS A 79 18.78 0.27 5.27
N PRO A 80 19.27 0.46 4.03
CA PRO A 80 20.43 1.31 3.80
C PRO A 80 20.10 2.75 4.16
N LYS A 81 21.09 3.55 4.55
CA LYS A 81 20.85 4.96 4.88
C LYS A 81 20.51 5.80 3.64
N ASN A 82 21.01 5.39 2.47
CA ASN A 82 20.73 5.97 1.17
C ASN A 82 20.15 4.92 0.23
N ILE A 83 19.29 5.36 -0.69
CA ILE A 83 18.64 4.48 -1.68
C ILE A 83 19.54 4.14 -2.88
N SER A 84 20.72 4.74 -2.92
CA SER A 84 21.78 4.53 -3.92
C SER A 84 23.06 4.16 -3.18
N GLU A 85 23.28 2.86 -3.00
CA GLU A 85 24.57 2.26 -2.70
C GLU A 85 24.85 1.18 -3.75
#